data_AF-A0A977QNP3-F1
#
_entry.id   AF-A0A977QNP3-F1
#
_cell.length_a   1.000
_cell.length_b   1.000
_cell.length_c   1.000
_cell.angle_alpha   90.00
_cell.angle_beta   90.00
_cell.angle_gamma   90.00
#
_symmetry.space_group_name_H-M   'P 1'
#
loop_
_entity.id
_entity.type
_entity.pdbx_description
1 polymer ?
#
loop_
_entity_poly.entity_id
_entity_poly.type
_entity_poly.pdbx_seq_one_letter_code
_entity_poly.pdbx_strand_id
1 'polypeptide(L)'
;GFSIIEVGSITPEPQPGNPKPRVFRLPEDKAVINRYGFNSEGHKEVYEKVKNIDKALLQNCLLGINLGKNKSSNNPILDYELGIQKFFDVADYFVINVS
;
A
#
# COMPACT_ATOMS: atom_id res chain seq x y z
N GLY A 1 12.11 -17.35 4.86
CA GLY A 1 11.38 -16.08 4.96
C GLY A 1 10.83 -15.71 3.60
N PHE A 2 10.28 -14.51 3.45
CA PHE A 2 9.87 -13.97 2.15
C PHE A 2 11.04 -13.20 1.53
N SER A 3 11.26 -13.37 0.23
CA SER A 3 12.29 -12.62 -0.53
C SER A 3 11.79 -11.28 -1.06
N ILE A 4 10.48 -11.05 -0.98
CA ILE A 4 9.81 -9.85 -1.48
C ILE A 4 8.72 -9.47 -0.47
N ILE A 5 8.59 -8.18 -0.20
CA ILE A 5 7.50 -7.59 0.58
C ILE A 5 6.89 -6.47 -0.25
N GLU A 6 5.56 -6.45 -0.33
CA GLU A 6 4.81 -5.37 -0.96
C GLU A 6 4.00 -4.60 0.09
N VAL A 7 4.24 -3.30 0.21
CA VAL A 7 3.54 -2.41 1.13
C VAL A 7 2.47 -1.63 0.36
N GLY A 8 1.22 -1.68 0.84
CA GLY A 8 0.12 -0.89 0.29
C GLY A 8 -1.21 -1.65 0.23
N SER A 9 -2.17 -1.21 -0.58
CA SER A 9 -2.10 -0.02 -1.46
C SER A 9 -2.09 1.29 -0.68
N ILE A 10 -1.09 2.14 -0.93
CA ILE A 10 -0.92 3.46 -0.32
C ILE A 10 -1.58 4.51 -1.23
N THR A 11 -2.32 5.42 -0.62
CA THR A 11 -2.96 6.56 -1.29
C THR A 11 -2.22 7.87 -0.96
N PRO A 12 -2.32 8.92 -1.79
CA PRO A 12 -1.70 10.21 -1.50
C PRO A 12 -2.05 10.75 -0.11
N GLU A 13 -3.34 10.94 0.14
CA GLU A 13 -3.87 11.40 1.42
C GLU A 13 -4.32 10.23 2.30
N PRO A 14 -4.28 10.39 3.63
CA PRO A 14 -4.83 9.40 4.55
C PRO A 14 -6.35 9.22 4.31
N GLN A 15 -6.82 7.98 4.40
CA GLN A 15 -8.26 7.69 4.38
C GLN A 15 -8.59 6.45 5.21
N PRO A 16 -9.73 6.43 5.92
CA PRO A 16 -10.06 5.37 6.86
C PRO A 16 -10.51 4.06 6.19
N GLY A 17 -10.82 4.08 4.89
CA GLY A 17 -11.49 3.00 4.16
C GLY A 17 -12.98 2.86 4.50
N ASN A 18 -13.58 1.73 4.14
CA ASN A 18 -15.01 1.47 4.39
C ASN A 18 -15.29 1.18 5.88
N PRO A 19 -16.51 1.43 6.40
CA PRO A 19 -16.88 1.08 7.78
C PRO A 19 -16.70 -0.42 8.11
N LYS A 20 -16.43 -0.73 9.38
CA LYS A 20 -16.36 -2.12 9.88
C LYS A 20 -17.79 -2.67 10.13
N PRO A 21 -18.02 -3.99 10.00
CA PRO A 21 -17.09 -5.06 9.61
C PRO A 21 -16.84 -5.12 8.09
N ARG A 22 -15.58 -5.35 7.72
CA ARG A 22 -15.09 -5.28 6.33
C ARG A 22 -14.11 -6.37 5.92
N VAL A 23 -13.90 -7.37 6.78
CA VAL A 23 -13.13 -8.59 6.50
C VAL A 23 -13.84 -9.77 7.16
N PHE A 24 -14.00 -10.84 6.41
CA PHE A 24 -14.75 -12.04 6.80
C PHE A 24 -13.93 -13.26 6.40
N ARG A 25 -13.68 -14.16 7.35
CA ARG A 25 -12.95 -15.42 7.11
C ARG A 25 -13.97 -16.54 6.91
N LEU A 26 -13.73 -17.39 5.92
CA LEU A 26 -14.51 -18.58 5.60
C LEU A 26 -13.56 -19.79 5.70
N PRO A 27 -13.34 -20.36 6.90
CA PRO A 27 -12.31 -21.39 7.11
C PRO A 27 -12.57 -22.68 6.34
N GLU A 28 -13.84 -23.07 6.21
CA GLU A 28 -14.27 -24.28 5.48
C GLU A 28 -13.89 -24.19 4.00
N ASP A 29 -14.05 -23.01 3.40
CA ASP A 29 -13.67 -22.72 2.01
C ASP A 29 -12.19 -22.32 1.85
N LYS A 30 -11.44 -22.20 2.96
CA LYS A 30 -10.09 -21.61 2.99
C LYS A 30 -10.03 -20.23 2.32
N ALA A 31 -11.08 -19.42 2.51
CA ALA A 31 -11.26 -18.14 1.81
C ALA A 31 -11.38 -16.93 2.75
N VAL A 32 -11.20 -15.74 2.17
CA VAL A 32 -11.40 -14.45 2.83
C VAL A 32 -12.14 -13.51 1.89
N ILE A 33 -13.20 -12.87 2.38
CA ILE A 33 -13.89 -11.77 1.70
C ILE A 33 -13.51 -10.47 2.40
N ASN A 34 -13.10 -9.45 1.65
CA ASN A 34 -12.81 -8.14 2.20
C ASN A 34 -13.41 -7.02 1.34
N ARG A 35 -13.63 -5.88 1.99
CA ARG A 35 -14.11 -4.64 1.36
C ARG A 35 -13.47 -3.44 2.05
N TYR A 36 -12.13 -3.45 2.14
CA TYR A 36 -11.38 -2.43 2.87
C TYR A 36 -11.52 -1.03 2.28
N GLY A 37 -11.50 -0.90 0.95
CA GLY A 37 -11.59 0.39 0.26
C GLY A 37 -10.36 1.27 0.51
N PHE A 38 -9.16 0.71 0.39
CA PHE A 38 -7.86 1.38 0.60
C PHE A 38 -7.79 2.20 1.89
N ASN A 39 -7.90 1.57 3.05
CA ASN A 39 -7.53 2.26 4.29
C ASN A 39 -6.02 2.48 4.33
N SER A 40 -5.59 3.73 4.28
CA SER A 40 -4.19 4.13 4.11
C SER A 40 -3.89 5.31 5.03
N GLU A 41 -2.68 5.37 5.57
CA GLU A 41 -2.19 6.49 6.40
C GLU A 41 -1.61 7.63 5.56
N GLY A 42 -1.62 7.50 4.23
CA GLY A 42 -1.11 8.51 3.30
C GLY A 42 0.37 8.34 2.96
N HIS A 43 0.77 8.94 1.85
CA HIS A 43 2.14 8.90 1.34
C HIS A 43 3.18 9.38 2.36
N LYS A 44 2.89 10.49 3.06
CA LYS A 44 3.82 11.09 4.02
C LYS A 44 4.13 10.13 5.18
N GLU A 45 3.10 9.61 5.84
CA GLU A 45 3.27 8.75 7.01
C GLU A 45 3.94 7.42 6.65
N VAL A 46 3.52 6.79 5.55
CA VAL A 46 4.11 5.52 5.14
C VAL A 46 5.56 5.68 4.69
N TYR A 47 5.91 6.79 4.03
CA TYR A 47 7.30 7.07 3.67
C TYR A 47 8.21 7.17 4.88
N GLU A 48 7.80 7.90 5.93
CA GLU A 48 8.60 7.99 7.16
C GLU A 48 8.77 6.62 7.82
N LYS A 49 7.73 5.77 7.81
CA LYS A 49 7.84 4.41 8.34
C LYS A 49 8.83 3.57 7.54
N VAL A 50 8.70 3.58 6.21
CA VAL A 50 9.56 2.79 5.31
C VAL A 50 11.01 3.24 5.39
N LYS A 51 11.26 4.55 5.38
CA LYS A 51 12.61 5.12 5.45
C LYS A 51 13.37 4.75 6.72
N ASN A 52 12.64 4.54 7.82
CA ASN A 52 13.20 4.20 9.13
C ASN A 52 13.26 2.68 9.39
N ILE A 53 12.93 1.83 8.41
CA ILE A 53 13.11 0.39 8.54
C ILE A 53 14.60 0.07 8.69
N ASP A 54 14.93 -0.81 9.62
CA ASP A 54 16.29 -1.34 9.77
C ASP A 54 16.70 -2.07 8.49
N LYS A 55 17.75 -1.56 7.83
CA LYS A 55 18.27 -2.11 6.58
C LYS A 55 18.75 -3.56 6.72
N ALA A 56 19.10 -4.01 7.92
CA ALA A 56 19.41 -5.42 8.16
C ALA A 56 18.21 -6.34 7.93
N LEU A 57 16.99 -5.86 8.20
CA LEU A 57 15.75 -6.62 7.94
C LEU A 57 15.42 -6.74 6.45
N LEU A 58 15.91 -5.78 5.66
CA LEU A 58 15.76 -5.77 4.20
C LEU A 58 16.94 -6.45 3.49
N GLN A 59 17.92 -6.97 4.23
CA GLN A 59 19.08 -7.62 3.64
C GLN A 59 18.63 -8.90 2.91
N ASN A 60 18.64 -8.84 1.57
CA ASN A 60 18.11 -9.84 0.63
C ASN A 60 16.57 -9.89 0.50
N CYS A 61 15.87 -8.81 0.81
CA CYS A 61 14.43 -8.66 0.54
C CYS A 61 14.18 -7.47 -0.37
N LEU A 62 13.41 -7.66 -1.45
CA LEU A 62 12.95 -6.55 -2.28
C LEU A 62 11.72 -5.90 -1.66
N LEU A 63 11.69 -4.57 -1.67
CA LEU A 63 10.59 -3.75 -1.20
C LEU A 63 9.78 -3.20 -2.38
N GLY A 64 8.57 -3.72 -2.54
CA GLY A 64 7.56 -3.19 -3.45
C GLY A 64 6.68 -2.15 -2.79
N ILE A 65 6.39 -1.06 -3.51
CA ILE A 65 5.40 -0.06 -3.09
C ILE A 65 4.18 -0.16 -4.02
N ASN A 66 3.05 -0.56 -3.46
CA ASN A 66 1.77 -0.63 -4.16
C ASN A 66 1.01 0.69 -3.98
N LEU A 67 0.68 1.34 -5.09
CA LEU A 67 0.06 2.65 -5.16
C LEU A 67 -1.41 2.52 -5.56
N GLY A 68 -2.27 3.19 -4.80
CA GLY A 68 -3.70 3.32 -5.05
C GLY A 68 -4.12 4.79 -5.13
N LYS A 69 -5.26 5.04 -5.76
CA LYS A 69 -5.87 6.37 -5.79
C LYS A 69 -6.68 6.66 -4.52
N ASN A 70 -6.76 7.93 -4.12
CA ASN A 70 -7.73 8.33 -3.10
C ASN A 70 -9.17 8.14 -3.61
N LYS A 71 -10.10 7.82 -2.70
CA LYS A 71 -11.52 7.63 -3.07
C LYS A 71 -12.14 8.89 -3.68
N SER A 72 -11.74 10.05 -3.17
CA SER A 72 -12.19 11.39 -3.59
C SER A 72 -11.39 11.98 -4.75
N SER A 73 -10.38 11.27 -5.28
CA SER A 73 -9.54 11.82 -6.34
C SER A 73 -10.29 11.90 -7.67
N ASN A 74 -10.23 13.08 -8.28
CA ASN A 74 -10.72 13.34 -9.64
C ASN A 74 -9.62 13.14 -10.70
N ASN A 75 -8.38 12.87 -10.28
CA ASN A 75 -7.26 12.61 -11.18
C ASN A 75 -6.41 11.42 -10.68
N PRO A 76 -6.84 10.18 -10.97
CA PRO A 76 -6.12 8.98 -10.52
C PRO A 76 -4.70 8.86 -11.06
N ILE A 77 -4.41 9.41 -12.24
CA ILE A 77 -3.07 9.38 -12.84
C ILE A 77 -2.10 10.17 -11.95
N LEU A 78 -2.50 11.37 -11.53
CA LEU A 78 -1.71 12.21 -10.64
C LEU A 78 -1.46 11.53 -9.29
N ASP A 79 -2.43 10.79 -8.73
CA ASP A 79 -2.23 10.05 -7.49
C ASP A 79 -1.07 9.04 -7.60
N TYR A 80 -0.98 8.34 -8.74
CA TYR A 80 0.11 7.39 -8.99
C TYR A 80 1.46 8.10 -9.22
N GLU A 81 1.48 9.19 -9.99
CA GLU A 81 2.69 9.98 -10.21
C GLU A 81 3.26 10.52 -8.91
N LEU A 82 2.40 11.06 -8.03
CA LEU A 82 2.78 11.53 -6.70
C LEU A 82 3.33 10.40 -5.83
N GLY A 83 2.80 9.18 -5.97
CA GLY A 83 3.32 8.00 -5.27
C GLY A 83 4.72 7.65 -5.74
N ILE A 84 4.94 7.53 -7.06
CA ILE A 84 6.27 7.25 -7.61
C ILE A 84 7.27 8.32 -7.16
N GLN A 85 6.92 9.61 -7.31
CA GLN A 85 7.77 10.72 -6.87
C GLN A 85 8.06 10.72 -5.37
N LYS A 86 7.15 10.23 -4.53
CA LYS A 86 7.36 10.20 -3.08
C LYS A 86 8.29 9.07 -2.64
N PHE A 87 8.21 7.91 -3.29
CA PHE A 87 8.84 6.67 -2.82
C PHE A 87 10.01 6.19 -3.70
N PHE A 88 10.40 6.94 -4.73
CA PHE A 88 11.43 6.53 -5.70
C PHE A 88 12.79 6.16 -5.09
N ASP A 89 13.12 6.74 -3.93
CA ASP A 89 14.39 6.55 -3.23
C ASP A 89 14.36 5.37 -2.24
N VAL A 90 13.19 4.76 -2.00
CA VAL A 90 13.01 3.66 -1.06
C VAL A 90 12.43 2.39 -1.68
N ALA A 91 11.80 2.47 -2.83
CA ALA A 91 11.17 1.32 -3.49
C ALA A 91 12.14 0.62 -4.46
N ASP A 92 12.17 -0.72 -4.45
CA ASP A 92 12.83 -1.52 -5.48
C ASP A 92 11.94 -1.68 -6.72
N TYR A 93 10.61 -1.71 -6.53
CA TYR A 93 9.63 -1.71 -7.60
C TYR A 93 8.31 -1.07 -7.18
N PHE A 94 7.51 -0.69 -8.18
CA PHE A 94 6.19 -0.11 -8.01
C PHE A 94 5.09 -1.01 -8.56
N VAL A 95 3.95 -1.01 -7.90
CA VAL A 95 2.71 -1.61 -8.40
C VAL A 95 1.65 -0.52 -8.52
N ILE A 96 1.01 -0.44 -9.69
CA ILE A 96 -0.12 0.47 -9.93
C ILE A 96 -1.40 -0.34 -9.80
N ASN A 97 -2.15 -0.13 -8.71
CA ASN A 97 -3.35 -0.92 -8.41
C ASN A 97 -4.59 -0.34 -9.11
N VAL A 98 -4.95 -0.95 -10.24
CA VAL A 98 -6.11 -0.61 -11.08
C VAL A 98 -7.14 -1.73 -11.20
N SER A 99 -7.05 -2.75 -10.32
CA SER A 99 -7.96 -3.90 -10.28
C SER A 99 -9.24 -3.63 -9.49
#